data_AF-A0AB39HP69-F1
#
_entry.id   AF-A0AB39HP69-F1
#
_cell.length_a   1.000
_cell.length_b   1.000
_cell.length_c   1.000
_cell.angle_alpha   90.00
_cell.angle_beta   90.00
_cell.angle_gamma   90.00
#
_symmetry.space_group_name_H-M   'P 1'
#
loop_
_entity.id
_entity.type
_entity.pdbx_description
1 polymer ?
#
loop_
_entity_poly.entity_id
_entity_poly.type
_entity_poly.pdbx_seq_one_letter_code
_entity_poly.pdbx_strand_id
1 'polypeptide(L)'
;MIKRGRQVCVHAFIGKLADGSIATYQTLPWNHRGWHAGGTANNSHIGFEICEDGLTDASYFSAVYKEALELCVYLCKLYGFSEKDIICHSEGYKQGIASNHGDVMHWFPKHGKSMDTFRADVKKLLSAENKPVDSVKKKYYRVQIGAYSDSANAEAQLAKAKKAGFTDAFIKYD
;
A
#
# COMPACT_ATOMS: atom_id res chain seq x y z
N MET A 1 -7.06 16.80 25.28
CA MET A 1 -6.41 16.88 26.62
C MET A 1 -5.78 15.53 26.94
N ILE A 2 -4.45 15.43 26.95
CA ILE A 2 -3.74 14.23 27.42
C ILE A 2 -3.69 14.30 28.96
N LYS A 3 -4.43 13.43 29.65
CA LYS A 3 -4.36 13.30 31.12
C LYS A 3 -2.99 12.71 31.49
N ARG A 4 -2.25 13.37 32.40
CA ARG A 4 -0.95 12.89 32.90
C ARG A 4 -1.07 11.46 33.45
N GLY A 5 -0.11 10.60 33.09
CA GLY A 5 -0.02 9.20 33.57
C GLY A 5 -0.70 8.14 32.71
N ARG A 6 -1.29 8.50 31.56
CA ARG A 6 -1.82 7.51 30.60
C ARG A 6 -0.72 7.00 29.67
N GLN A 7 -0.49 5.68 29.67
CA GLN A 7 0.33 4.98 28.68
C GLN A 7 -0.57 4.56 27.50
N VAL A 8 -0.92 5.51 26.64
CA VAL A 8 -1.61 5.21 25.38
C VAL A 8 -0.58 5.06 24.28
N CYS A 9 -0.75 4.05 23.42
CA CYS A 9 0.12 3.83 22.29
C CYS A 9 -0.64 3.11 21.18
N VAL A 10 -0.37 3.52 19.95
CA VAL A 10 -0.89 2.96 18.71
C VAL A 10 0.23 2.19 18.03
N HIS A 11 -0.11 1.38 17.03
CA HIS A 11 0.88 0.58 16.32
C HIS A 11 1.68 1.40 15.32
N ALA A 12 1.08 2.44 14.76
CA ALA A 12 1.78 3.34 13.87
C ALA A 12 1.16 4.75 13.83
N PHE A 13 1.95 5.69 13.32
CA PHE A 13 1.53 7.02 12.91
C PHE A 13 1.79 7.21 11.42
N ILE A 14 0.92 7.94 10.73
CA ILE A 14 1.11 8.37 9.35
C ILE A 14 1.26 9.89 9.34
N GLY A 15 2.35 10.40 8.76
CA GLY A 15 2.57 11.85 8.69
C GLY A 15 3.88 12.23 8.00
N LYS A 16 4.23 13.52 8.08
CA LYS A 16 5.45 14.06 7.47
C LYS A 16 6.72 13.60 8.20
N LEU A 17 7.73 13.25 7.44
CA LEU A 17 9.14 13.15 7.81
C LEU A 17 9.78 14.54 7.88
N ALA A 18 10.98 14.60 8.48
CA ALA A 18 11.76 15.82 8.57
C ALA A 18 12.12 16.39 7.19
N ASP A 19 12.21 15.54 6.17
CA ASP A 19 12.43 15.92 4.77
C ASP A 19 11.15 16.32 4.01
N GLY A 20 9.99 16.28 4.68
CA GLY A 20 8.69 16.64 4.12
C GLY A 20 7.97 15.51 3.39
N SER A 21 8.58 14.34 3.21
CA SER A 21 7.91 13.16 2.65
C SER A 21 6.90 12.56 3.62
N ILE A 22 5.92 11.79 3.13
CA ILE A 22 4.95 11.08 3.97
C ILE A 22 5.42 9.66 4.22
N ALA A 23 5.29 9.19 5.46
CA ALA A 23 5.58 7.80 5.81
C ALA A 23 4.68 7.28 6.94
N THR A 24 4.53 5.96 6.97
CA THR A 24 4.08 5.21 8.15
C THR A 24 5.26 4.94 9.09
N TYR A 25 5.13 5.35 10.35
CA TYR A 25 6.09 5.09 11.42
C TYR A 25 5.50 4.08 12.38
N GLN A 26 6.01 2.84 12.33
CA GLN A 26 5.60 1.81 13.26
C GLN A 26 6.20 2.05 14.65
N THR A 27 5.34 2.18 15.66
CA THR A 27 5.69 2.43 17.06
C THR A 27 5.44 1.24 17.98
N LEU A 28 4.62 0.27 17.57
CA LEU A 28 4.49 -1.03 18.23
C LEU A 28 4.46 -2.16 17.20
N PRO A 29 4.93 -3.38 17.56
CA PRO A 29 4.69 -4.57 16.75
C PRO A 29 3.19 -4.79 16.51
N TRP A 30 2.81 -5.17 15.30
CA TRP A 30 1.39 -5.38 14.91
C TRP A 30 0.66 -6.44 15.74
N ASN A 31 1.40 -7.37 16.33
CA ASN A 31 0.89 -8.43 17.21
C ASN A 31 0.94 -8.05 18.70
N HIS A 32 1.33 -6.82 19.03
CA HIS A 32 1.30 -6.32 20.39
C HIS A 32 -0.07 -5.72 20.72
N ARG A 33 -0.51 -5.79 21.98
CA ARG A 33 -1.76 -5.14 22.38
C ARG A 33 -1.54 -3.64 22.56
N GLY A 34 -2.08 -2.81 21.66
CA GLY A 34 -2.10 -1.36 21.82
C GLY A 34 -3.18 -0.86 22.79
N TRP A 35 -3.13 0.43 23.13
CA TRP A 35 -4.11 1.10 23.97
C TRP A 35 -4.68 2.33 23.23
N HIS A 36 -5.26 2.05 22.06
CA HIS A 36 -5.61 3.01 21.02
C HIS A 36 -7.11 3.37 20.97
N ALA A 37 -8.00 2.41 21.20
CA ALA A 37 -9.44 2.59 20.99
C ALA A 37 -10.21 2.96 22.26
N GLY A 38 -9.62 2.81 23.45
CA GLY A 38 -10.33 3.10 24.71
C GLY A 38 -11.51 2.16 25.01
N GLY A 39 -11.52 0.94 24.46
CA GLY A 39 -12.55 -0.09 24.67
C GLY A 39 -12.04 -1.51 24.35
N THR A 40 -12.95 -2.46 24.10
CA THR A 40 -12.58 -3.86 23.80
C THR A 40 -11.80 -4.03 22.50
N ALA A 41 -11.89 -3.06 21.57
CA ALA A 41 -11.10 -3.04 20.35
C ALA A 41 -9.58 -3.01 20.60
N ASN A 42 -9.12 -2.55 21.77
CA ASN A 42 -7.71 -2.66 22.17
C ASN A 42 -7.18 -4.10 22.17
N ASN A 43 -8.07 -5.09 22.36
CA ASN A 43 -7.69 -6.50 22.46
C ASN A 43 -7.73 -7.23 21.10
N SER A 44 -8.23 -6.60 20.04
CA SER A 44 -8.49 -7.27 18.77
C SER A 44 -8.06 -6.50 17.52
N HIS A 45 -7.85 -5.19 17.60
CA HIS A 45 -7.56 -4.35 16.44
C HIS A 45 -6.13 -3.81 16.45
N ILE A 46 -5.60 -3.62 15.25
CA ILE A 46 -4.43 -2.80 14.99
C ILE A 46 -4.90 -1.34 14.83
N GLY A 47 -4.63 -0.49 15.82
CA GLY A 47 -4.85 0.97 15.71
C GLY A 47 -3.64 1.71 15.16
N PHE A 48 -3.86 2.68 14.28
CA PHE A 48 -2.87 3.65 13.79
C PHE A 48 -3.49 5.04 13.73
N GLU A 49 -2.66 6.06 13.79
CA GLU A 49 -3.07 7.48 13.77
C GLU A 49 -2.66 8.14 12.45
N ILE A 50 -3.50 9.04 11.94
CA ILE A 50 -3.16 9.90 10.80
C ILE A 50 -2.94 11.31 11.34
N CYS A 51 -1.71 11.82 11.26
CA CYS A 51 -1.38 13.15 11.73
C CYS A 51 -2.13 14.20 10.90
N GLU A 52 -2.95 15.01 11.56
CA GLU A 52 -3.77 16.04 10.92
C GLU A 52 -2.97 17.31 10.63
N ASP A 53 -3.37 18.03 9.57
CA ASP A 53 -2.99 19.42 9.34
C ASP A 53 -4.04 20.38 9.96
N GLY A 54 -4.21 21.56 9.37
CA GLY A 54 -5.35 22.46 9.63
C GLY A 54 -6.67 21.99 9.02
N LEU A 55 -6.80 20.70 8.68
CA LEU A 55 -7.95 20.03 8.07
C LEU A 55 -8.31 20.45 6.65
N THR A 56 -7.50 21.31 6.01
CA THR A 56 -7.89 22.03 4.78
C THR A 56 -6.88 21.88 3.64
N ASP A 57 -5.67 21.42 3.90
CA ASP A 57 -4.68 21.14 2.86
C ASP A 57 -5.04 19.84 2.12
N ALA A 58 -5.66 19.99 0.95
CA ALA A 58 -6.04 18.87 0.09
C ALA A 58 -4.84 18.06 -0.42
N SER A 59 -3.67 18.69 -0.59
CA SER A 59 -2.46 18.00 -1.06
C SER A 59 -1.90 17.11 0.04
N TYR A 60 -1.80 17.65 1.26
CA TYR A 60 -1.39 16.86 2.41
C TYR A 60 -2.39 15.74 2.71
N PHE A 61 -3.69 16.03 2.73
CA PHE A 61 -4.74 15.02 2.92
C PHE A 61 -4.61 13.90 1.90
N SER A 62 -4.47 14.23 0.61
CA SER A 62 -4.33 13.22 -0.45
C SER A 62 -3.11 12.33 -0.23
N ALA A 63 -1.99 12.89 0.25
CA ALA A 63 -0.76 12.15 0.50
C ALA A 63 -0.89 11.20 1.70
N VAL A 64 -1.42 11.66 2.84
CA VAL A 64 -1.63 10.77 4.01
C VAL A 64 -2.77 9.79 3.82
N TYR A 65 -3.81 10.15 3.06
CA TYR A 65 -4.90 9.26 2.69
C TYR A 65 -4.35 8.11 1.84
N LYS A 66 -3.49 8.40 0.85
CA LYS A 66 -2.81 7.39 0.05
C LYS A 66 -1.96 6.45 0.91
N GLU A 67 -1.13 6.99 1.80
CA GLU A 67 -0.31 6.19 2.71
C GLU A 67 -1.17 5.29 3.62
N ALA A 68 -2.30 5.81 4.12
CA ALA A 68 -3.24 5.02 4.93
C ALA A 68 -3.90 3.88 4.14
N LEU A 69 -4.24 4.10 2.87
CA LEU A 69 -4.72 3.03 2.00
C LEU A 69 -3.65 1.94 1.82
N GLU A 70 -2.40 2.33 1.54
CA GLU A 70 -1.29 1.41 1.32
C GLU A 70 -0.97 0.59 2.59
N LEU A 71 -0.98 1.23 3.77
CA LEU A 71 -0.84 0.54 5.05
C LEU A 71 -1.97 -0.47 5.29
N CYS A 72 -3.22 -0.08 5.06
CA CYS A 72 -4.36 -0.99 5.21
C CYS A 72 -4.26 -2.18 4.24
N VAL A 73 -3.89 -1.96 2.98
CA VAL A 73 -3.65 -3.02 2.00
C VAL A 73 -2.56 -3.98 2.47
N TYR A 74 -1.44 -3.43 2.96
CA TYR A 74 -0.34 -4.22 3.51
C TYR A 74 -0.80 -5.11 4.68
N LEU A 75 -1.53 -4.55 5.65
CA LEU A 75 -2.04 -5.29 6.81
C LEU A 75 -3.09 -6.34 6.42
N CYS A 76 -3.98 -6.02 5.49
CA CYS A 76 -4.94 -6.97 4.93
C CYS A 76 -4.23 -8.18 4.34
N LYS A 77 -3.15 -7.97 3.58
CA LYS A 77 -2.37 -9.08 3.00
C LYS A 77 -1.60 -9.88 4.05
N LEU A 78 -0.97 -9.18 4.99
CA LEU A 78 -0.14 -9.80 6.02
C LEU A 78 -0.95 -10.75 6.91
N TYR A 79 -2.21 -10.39 7.21
CA TYR A 79 -3.05 -11.12 8.16
C TYR A 79 -4.29 -11.78 7.55
N GLY A 80 -4.48 -11.67 6.23
CA GLY A 80 -5.65 -12.21 5.54
C GLY A 80 -6.96 -11.47 5.84
N PHE A 81 -6.88 -10.19 6.23
CA PHE A 81 -8.06 -9.34 6.40
C PHE A 81 -8.60 -8.85 5.05
N SER A 82 -9.80 -8.32 5.07
CA SER A 82 -10.48 -7.67 3.96
C SER A 82 -10.70 -6.18 4.23
N GLU A 83 -11.16 -5.44 3.23
CA GLU A 83 -11.55 -4.04 3.41
C GLU A 83 -12.65 -3.86 4.46
N LYS A 84 -13.44 -4.91 4.72
CA LYS A 84 -14.59 -4.86 5.64
C LYS A 84 -14.18 -4.86 7.10
N ASP A 85 -12.94 -5.27 7.38
CA ASP A 85 -12.38 -5.33 8.73
C ASP A 85 -11.84 -3.95 9.19
N ILE A 86 -11.91 -2.94 8.33
CA ILE A 86 -11.41 -1.59 8.58
C ILE A 86 -12.55 -0.70 9.08
N ILE A 87 -12.38 -0.18 10.29
CA ILE A 87 -13.30 0.75 10.95
C ILE A 87 -12.56 2.00 11.43
N CYS A 88 -13.23 3.15 11.48
CA CYS A 88 -12.73 4.31 12.22
C CYS A 88 -13.16 4.27 13.70
N HIS A 89 -12.58 5.13 14.53
CA HIS A 89 -12.91 5.20 15.96
C HIS A 89 -14.40 5.52 16.18
N SER A 90 -14.98 6.41 15.36
CA SER A 90 -16.42 6.71 15.41
C SER A 90 -17.32 5.50 15.14
N GLU A 91 -16.95 4.64 14.18
CA GLU A 91 -17.66 3.39 13.92
C GLU A 91 -17.47 2.40 15.09
N GLY A 92 -16.26 2.30 15.63
CA GLY A 92 -15.97 1.49 16.82
C GLY A 92 -16.78 1.92 18.06
N TYR A 93 -17.01 3.23 18.24
CA TYR A 93 -17.87 3.73 19.31
C TYR A 93 -19.32 3.32 19.11
N LYS A 94 -19.85 3.44 17.88
CA LYS A 94 -21.22 2.99 17.53
C LYS A 94 -21.40 1.49 17.75
N GLN A 95 -20.33 0.69 17.57
CA GLN A 95 -20.32 -0.74 17.85
C GLN A 95 -20.11 -1.08 19.34
N GLY A 96 -19.88 -0.09 20.21
CA GLY A 96 -19.66 -0.29 21.65
C GLY A 96 -18.27 -0.84 22.01
N ILE A 97 -17.31 -0.82 21.09
CA ILE A 97 -15.97 -1.40 21.27
C ILE A 97 -14.86 -0.35 21.42
N ALA A 98 -15.17 0.93 21.23
CA ALA A 98 -14.25 2.06 21.37
C ALA A 98 -14.87 3.20 22.20
N SER A 99 -14.03 4.11 22.72
CA SER A 99 -14.47 5.32 23.41
C SER A 99 -15.14 6.32 22.45
N ASN A 100 -15.93 7.26 22.98
CA ASN A 100 -16.69 8.25 22.20
C ASN A 100 -15.80 9.31 21.53
N HIS A 101 -15.02 8.92 20.52
CA HIS A 101 -14.31 9.83 19.63
C HIS A 101 -14.95 9.84 18.23
N GLY A 102 -14.86 10.99 17.55
CA GLY A 102 -15.49 11.24 16.26
C GLY A 102 -14.58 11.08 15.05
N ASP A 103 -13.29 10.84 15.26
CA ASP A 103 -12.32 10.66 14.18
C ASP A 103 -12.66 9.41 13.35
N VAL A 104 -12.43 9.42 12.03
CA VAL A 104 -11.89 10.53 11.20
C VAL A 104 -12.97 11.45 10.62
N MET A 105 -14.20 11.38 11.13
CA MET A 105 -15.40 11.95 10.49
C MET A 105 -15.46 13.48 10.52
N HIS A 106 -14.62 14.15 11.30
CA HIS A 106 -14.46 15.61 11.26
C HIS A 106 -13.54 16.09 10.13
N TRP A 107 -12.73 15.21 9.53
CA TRP A 107 -11.73 15.55 8.52
C TRP A 107 -12.05 14.98 7.14
N PHE A 108 -12.28 13.67 7.02
CA PHE A 108 -12.49 13.00 5.73
C PHE A 108 -13.60 13.65 4.87
N PRO A 109 -14.78 14.00 5.42
CA PRO A 109 -15.84 14.62 4.63
C PRO A 109 -15.46 15.97 4.03
N LYS A 110 -14.52 16.72 4.65
CA LYS A 110 -14.04 18.01 4.11
C LYS A 110 -13.28 17.83 2.78
N HIS A 111 -12.76 16.64 2.53
CA HIS A 111 -12.05 16.26 1.31
C HIS A 111 -12.88 15.33 0.42
N GLY A 112 -14.20 15.27 0.63
CA GLY A 112 -15.11 14.44 -0.17
C GLY A 112 -14.93 12.93 0.05
N LYS A 113 -14.34 12.53 1.19
CA LYS A 113 -14.12 11.12 1.55
C LYS A 113 -14.99 10.71 2.73
N SER A 114 -15.23 9.41 2.84
CA SER A 114 -15.86 8.71 3.95
C SER A 114 -15.16 7.38 4.21
N MET A 115 -15.48 6.71 5.31
CA MET A 115 -14.99 5.35 5.56
C MET A 115 -15.47 4.34 4.49
N ASP A 116 -16.65 4.53 3.91
CA ASP A 116 -17.11 3.70 2.79
C ASP A 116 -16.26 3.91 1.54
N THR A 117 -15.91 5.16 1.21
CA THR A 117 -14.98 5.41 0.09
C THR A 117 -13.58 4.89 0.39
N PHE A 118 -13.13 4.96 1.65
CA PHE A 118 -11.83 4.43 2.08
C PHE A 118 -11.77 2.92 1.89
N ARG A 119 -12.77 2.18 2.39
CA ARG A 119 -12.88 0.73 2.19
C ARG A 119 -12.98 0.36 0.70
N ALA A 120 -13.74 1.12 -0.09
CA ALA A 120 -13.82 0.90 -1.53
C ALA A 120 -12.46 1.12 -2.23
N ASP A 121 -11.69 2.14 -1.83
CA ASP A 121 -10.35 2.41 -2.35
C ASP A 121 -9.37 1.30 -1.94
N VAL A 122 -9.40 0.84 -0.68
CA VAL A 122 -8.59 -0.32 -0.20
C VAL A 122 -8.92 -1.57 -1.01
N LYS A 123 -10.20 -1.87 -1.18
CA LYS A 123 -10.67 -3.01 -1.99
C LYS A 123 -10.14 -2.95 -3.42
N LYS A 124 -10.17 -1.77 -4.03
CA LYS A 124 -9.66 -1.55 -5.39
C LYS A 124 -8.16 -1.88 -5.47
N LEU A 125 -7.37 -1.43 -4.50
CA LEU A 125 -5.93 -1.72 -4.45
C LEU A 125 -5.64 -3.21 -4.21
N LEU A 126 -6.34 -3.84 -3.27
CA LEU A 126 -6.27 -5.29 -3.05
C LEU A 126 -6.59 -6.08 -4.34
N SER A 127 -7.57 -5.62 -5.13
CA SER A 127 -7.97 -6.27 -6.39
C SER A 127 -7.03 -5.98 -7.54
N ALA A 128 -6.42 -4.80 -7.58
CA ALA A 128 -5.50 -4.40 -8.65
C ALA A 128 -4.18 -5.20 -8.61
N GLU A 129 -3.71 -5.53 -7.40
CA GLU A 129 -2.47 -6.29 -7.20
C GLU A 129 -2.66 -7.82 -7.25
N ASN A 130 -3.91 -8.28 -7.17
CA ASN A 130 -4.29 -9.69 -7.38
C ASN A 130 -4.59 -10.02 -8.85
N LYS A 131 -4.57 -9.03 -9.75
CA LYS A 131 -4.43 -9.36 -11.17
C LYS A 131 -3.05 -10.01 -11.33
N PRO A 132 -2.91 -11.12 -12.08
CA PRO A 132 -1.59 -11.53 -12.53
C PRO A 132 -0.96 -10.28 -13.11
N VAL A 133 0.18 -9.86 -12.57
CA VAL A 133 0.89 -8.67 -13.01
C VAL A 133 0.85 -8.74 -14.52
N ASP A 134 0.07 -7.87 -15.16
CA ASP A 134 0.20 -7.62 -16.57
C ASP A 134 1.65 -7.19 -16.65
N SER A 135 2.51 -8.14 -17.04
CA SER A 135 3.95 -7.99 -17.06
C SER A 135 4.16 -6.62 -17.65
N VAL A 136 4.75 -5.69 -16.90
CA VAL A 136 5.19 -4.40 -17.45
C VAL A 136 5.82 -4.79 -18.77
N LYS A 137 5.16 -4.49 -19.91
CA LYS A 137 5.53 -5.08 -21.19
C LYS A 137 6.97 -4.65 -21.40
N LYS A 138 7.93 -5.53 -21.12
CA LYS A 138 9.35 -5.23 -21.28
C LYS A 138 9.49 -4.85 -22.74
N LYS A 139 9.81 -3.59 -22.99
CA LYS A 139 9.96 -3.08 -24.35
C LYS A 139 11.29 -3.62 -24.87
N TYR A 140 11.22 -4.73 -25.60
CA TYR A 140 12.39 -5.31 -26.25
C TYR A 140 12.62 -4.61 -27.58
N TYR A 141 13.81 -4.04 -27.75
CA TYR A 141 14.34 -3.63 -29.04
C TYR A 141 15.16 -4.77 -29.61
N ARG A 142 14.86 -5.20 -30.84
CA ARG A 142 15.54 -6.31 -31.50
C ARG A 142 16.37 -5.79 -32.66
N VAL A 143 17.60 -6.28 -32.78
CA VAL A 143 18.47 -6.02 -33.92
C VAL A 143 18.67 -7.35 -34.65
N GLN A 144 18.32 -7.39 -35.94
CA GLN A 144 18.57 -8.55 -36.78
C GLN A 144 20.03 -8.50 -37.26
N ILE A 145 20.81 -9.52 -36.88
CA ILE A 145 22.24 -9.61 -37.19
C ILE A 145 22.54 -10.38 -38.50
N GLY A 146 21.51 -10.90 -39.19
CA GLY A 146 21.62 -11.59 -40.48
C GLY A 146 20.29 -12.17 -40.99
N ALA A 147 20.26 -12.56 -42.26
CA ALA A 147 19.20 -13.34 -42.91
C ALA A 147 19.87 -14.36 -43.83
N TYR A 148 19.58 -15.64 -43.66
CA TYR A 148 20.31 -16.72 -44.32
C TYR A 148 19.32 -17.70 -44.96
N SER A 149 19.59 -18.12 -46.19
CA SER A 149 18.84 -19.19 -46.87
C SER A 149 19.31 -20.60 -46.46
N ASP A 150 20.47 -20.71 -45.82
CA ASP A 150 21.07 -21.95 -45.33
C ASP A 150 21.14 -21.92 -43.80
N SER A 151 20.63 -22.97 -43.16
CA SER A 151 20.57 -23.10 -41.70
C SER A 151 21.96 -23.13 -41.06
N ALA A 152 22.97 -23.70 -41.73
CA ALA A 152 24.32 -23.76 -41.18
C ALA A 152 24.92 -22.37 -40.94
N ASN A 153 24.60 -21.41 -41.82
CA ASN A 153 25.06 -20.03 -41.68
C ASN A 153 24.35 -19.29 -40.54
N ALA A 154 23.05 -19.57 -40.34
CA ALA A 154 22.28 -19.01 -39.22
C ALA A 154 22.81 -19.54 -37.87
N GLU A 155 23.12 -20.83 -37.78
CA GLU A 155 23.70 -21.47 -36.59
C GLU A 155 25.09 -20.94 -36.27
N ALA A 156 25.95 -20.78 -37.28
CA ALA A 156 27.28 -20.20 -37.10
C ALA A 156 27.21 -18.75 -36.56
N GLN A 157 26.29 -17.94 -37.09
CA GLN A 157 26.08 -16.58 -36.61
C GLN A 157 25.54 -16.55 -35.17
N LEU A 158 24.60 -17.45 -34.83
CA LEU A 158 24.07 -17.59 -33.47
C LEU A 158 25.18 -17.96 -32.48
N ALA A 159 26.05 -18.91 -32.82
CA ALA A 159 27.17 -19.31 -31.99
C ALA A 159 28.14 -18.14 -31.75
N LYS A 160 28.44 -17.37 -32.81
CA LYS A 160 29.27 -16.16 -32.71
C LYS A 160 28.65 -15.10 -31.80
N ALA A 161 27.34 -14.87 -31.91
CA ALA A 161 26.62 -13.91 -31.05
C ALA A 161 26.65 -14.33 -29.57
N LYS A 162 26.40 -15.62 -29.28
CA LYS A 162 26.48 -16.14 -27.91
C LYS A 162 27.90 -16.04 -27.34
N LYS A 163 28.93 -16.34 -28.13
CA LYS A 163 30.34 -16.17 -27.73
C LYS A 163 30.72 -14.71 -27.47
N ALA A 164 30.07 -13.77 -28.16
CA ALA A 164 30.23 -12.33 -27.95
C ALA A 164 29.42 -11.77 -26.76
N GLY A 165 28.71 -12.62 -26.01
CA GLY A 165 27.97 -12.23 -24.79
C GLY A 165 26.47 -12.04 -24.99
N PHE A 166 25.92 -12.22 -26.19
CA PHE A 166 24.48 -12.20 -26.43
C PHE A 166 23.86 -13.56 -26.08
N THR A 167 23.80 -13.88 -24.79
CA THR A 167 23.41 -15.20 -24.29
C THR A 167 21.96 -15.58 -24.60
N ASP A 168 21.10 -14.59 -24.79
CA ASP A 168 19.68 -14.72 -25.14
C ASP A 168 19.42 -14.67 -26.65
N ALA A 169 20.46 -14.63 -27.49
CA ALA A 169 20.29 -14.69 -28.94
C ALA A 169 19.61 -16.00 -29.38
N PHE A 170 18.76 -15.92 -30.39
CA PHE A 170 18.02 -17.05 -30.98
C PHE A 170 17.80 -16.86 -32.49
N ILE A 171 17.58 -17.96 -33.20
CA ILE A 171 17.15 -17.95 -34.61
C ILE A 171 15.62 -17.87 -34.63
N LYS A 172 15.09 -16.96 -35.45
CA LYS A 172 13.66 -16.88 -35.77
C LYS A 172 13.48 -17.34 -37.21
N TYR A 173 12.51 -18.24 -37.43
CA TYR A 173 12.05 -18.64 -38.75
C TYR A 173 10.78 -17.85 -39.08
N ASP A 174 10.58 -17.55 -40.36
CA ASP A 174 9.33 -16.97 -40.87
C ASP A 174 8.33 -18.06 -41.26
#